data_AF-A0A2N5YTJ7-F1
#
_entry.id   AF-A0A2N5YTJ7-F1
#
_cell.length_a   1.000
_cell.length_b   1.000
_cell.length_c   1.000
_cell.angle_alpha   90.00
_cell.angle_beta   90.00
_cell.angle_gamma   90.00
#
_symmetry.space_group_name_H-M   'P 1'
#
loop_
_entity.id
_entity.type
_entity.pdbx_description
1 polymer ?
#
loop_
_entity_poly.entity_id
_entity_poly.type
_entity_poly.pdbx_seq_one_letter_code
_entity_poly.pdbx_strand_id
1 'polypeptide(L)'
;MKKINFLFLFAAILAFVSCNTVSNIANSDTAANASGVSCGKLLTEMHDDYKASGKVNLTDTNTILNIIELGGYYKTLKAHENDAAYKKAFAAGLVTGSDNQITEENSMAVVEALLDMEKITEITEQTSSTASSAVTVANQLVAIFKLFK
;
A
#
# COMPACT_ATOMS: atom_id res chain seq x y z
N MET A 1 13.27 -31.06 31.63
CA MET A 1 12.65 -31.08 30.28
C MET A 1 11.25 -30.49 30.37
N LYS A 2 11.07 -29.25 29.92
CA LYS A 2 9.75 -28.59 29.81
C LYS A 2 9.60 -28.16 28.34
N LYS A 3 8.67 -28.79 27.64
CA LYS A 3 8.33 -28.48 26.24
C LYS A 3 7.52 -27.18 26.24
N ILE A 4 8.10 -26.10 25.76
CA ILE A 4 7.38 -24.85 25.49
C ILE A 4 6.93 -24.93 24.03
N ASN A 5 5.67 -25.31 23.84
CA ASN A 5 4.99 -25.19 22.55
C ASN A 5 4.71 -23.71 22.31
N PHE A 6 5.48 -23.08 21.44
CA PHE A 6 5.20 -21.72 20.98
C PHE A 6 4.13 -21.79 19.89
N LEU A 7 2.88 -21.63 20.30
CA LEU A 7 1.72 -21.54 19.42
C LEU A 7 1.64 -20.11 18.88
N PHE A 8 2.15 -19.86 17.67
CA PHE A 8 1.89 -18.59 16.97
C PHE A 8 0.45 -18.62 16.44
N LEU A 9 -0.46 -18.00 17.19
CA LEU A 9 -1.84 -17.76 16.75
C LEU A 9 -1.84 -16.53 15.83
N PHE A 10 -1.85 -16.76 14.52
CA PHE A 10 -2.14 -15.72 13.53
C PHE A 10 -3.60 -15.30 13.66
N ALA A 11 -3.85 -14.08 14.12
CA ALA A 11 -5.16 -13.46 14.03
C ALA A 11 -5.36 -12.93 12.61
N ALA A 12 -5.78 -13.81 11.69
CA ALA A 12 -6.35 -13.41 10.42
C ALA A 12 -7.80 -12.95 10.67
N ILE A 13 -8.03 -11.64 10.74
CA ILE A 13 -9.38 -11.08 10.72
C ILE A 13 -9.77 -10.89 9.24
N LEU A 14 -10.25 -11.97 8.63
CA LEU A 14 -11.07 -11.92 7.42
C LEU A 14 -12.53 -11.85 7.88
N ALA A 15 -13.09 -10.63 7.93
CA ALA A 15 -14.52 -10.43 8.12
C ALA A 15 -15.12 -9.86 6.85
N PHE A 16 -15.76 -10.71 6.06
CA PHE A 16 -16.63 -10.32 4.95
C PHE A 16 -18.10 -10.47 5.36
N VAL A 17 -18.83 -9.37 5.13
CA VAL A 17 -20.27 -9.23 4.81
C VAL A 17 -21.31 -9.41 5.93
N SER A 18 -22.02 -8.31 6.26
CA SER A 18 -23.49 -8.27 6.08
C SER A 18 -24.01 -6.82 5.95
N CYS A 19 -25.01 -6.69 5.09
CA CYS A 19 -25.72 -5.49 4.67
C CYS A 19 -26.74 -5.04 5.75
N ASN A 20 -26.66 -3.79 6.23
CA ASN A 20 -27.79 -2.86 6.42
C ASN A 20 -27.38 -1.54 7.12
N THR A 21 -27.67 -0.43 6.42
CA THR A 21 -28.15 0.88 6.94
C THR A 21 -27.19 1.86 7.67
N VAL A 22 -27.36 3.15 7.29
CA VAL A 22 -27.03 4.41 8.01
C VAL A 22 -25.63 5.05 7.75
N SER A 23 -25.63 6.18 7.03
CA SER A 23 -24.61 7.26 6.95
C SER A 23 -23.13 6.85 6.87
N ASN A 24 -22.67 6.35 5.72
CA ASN A 24 -21.29 5.90 5.54
C ASN A 24 -20.26 6.97 5.11
N ILE A 25 -20.65 8.24 4.91
CA ILE A 25 -19.72 9.25 4.38
C ILE A 25 -18.68 9.68 5.45
N ALA A 26 -18.98 9.62 6.75
CA ALA A 26 -18.04 10.00 7.80
C ALA A 26 -17.05 8.88 8.21
N ASN A 27 -17.41 7.61 7.98
CA ASN A 27 -16.58 6.45 8.33
C ASN A 27 -15.60 6.06 7.22
N SER A 28 -15.96 6.28 5.95
CA SER A 28 -15.06 6.02 4.82
C SER A 28 -13.85 6.94 4.84
N ASP A 29 -14.03 8.22 5.15
CA ASP A 29 -12.95 9.21 5.11
C ASP A 29 -11.90 8.96 6.20
N THR A 30 -12.35 8.56 7.40
CA THR A 30 -11.43 8.18 8.50
C THR A 30 -10.64 6.91 8.14
N ALA A 31 -11.30 5.90 7.58
CA ALA A 31 -10.64 4.67 7.15
C ALA A 31 -9.67 4.91 5.97
N ALA A 32 -10.08 5.72 5.00
CA ALA A 32 -9.26 6.13 3.86
C ALA A 32 -8.00 6.87 4.32
N ASN A 33 -8.16 7.83 5.24
CA ASN A 33 -7.05 8.56 5.81
C ASN A 33 -6.07 7.63 6.55
N ALA A 34 -6.56 6.76 7.44
CA ALA A 34 -5.72 5.81 8.17
C ALA A 34 -4.98 4.83 7.24
N SER A 35 -5.65 4.36 6.18
CA SER A 35 -5.05 3.54 5.14
C SER A 35 -3.95 4.32 4.40
N GLY A 36 -4.22 5.58 4.05
CA GLY A 36 -3.24 6.50 3.46
C GLY A 36 -2.03 6.75 4.36
N VAL A 37 -2.21 6.91 5.67
CA VAL A 37 -1.10 7.07 6.63
C VAL A 37 -0.19 5.84 6.60
N SER A 38 -0.79 4.65 6.66
CA SER A 38 -0.02 3.40 6.69
C SER A 38 0.71 3.16 5.35
N CYS A 39 0.05 3.45 4.23
CA CYS A 39 0.65 3.40 2.90
C CYS A 39 1.79 4.43 2.75
N GLY A 40 1.61 5.66 3.23
CA GLY A 40 2.62 6.72 3.17
C GLY A 40 3.88 6.35 3.94
N LYS A 41 3.71 5.74 5.12
CA LYS A 41 4.82 5.21 5.92
C LYS A 41 5.56 4.12 5.18
N LEU A 42 4.84 3.12 4.66
CA LEU A 42 5.42 2.01 3.91
C LEU A 42 6.20 2.50 2.68
N LEU A 43 5.64 3.43 1.90
CA LEU A 43 6.32 3.99 0.74
C LEU A 43 7.58 4.76 1.12
N THR A 44 7.59 5.43 2.28
CA THR A 44 8.77 6.14 2.80
C THR A 44 9.87 5.17 3.20
N GLU A 45 9.52 4.09 3.91
CA GLU A 45 10.46 3.02 4.23
C GLU A 45 11.07 2.41 2.96
N MET A 46 10.25 2.08 1.96
CA MET A 46 10.72 1.55 0.68
C MET A 46 11.55 2.58 -0.12
N HIS A 47 11.22 3.88 -0.02
CA HIS A 47 11.96 4.95 -0.67
C HIS A 47 13.36 5.14 -0.05
N ASP A 48 13.47 5.07 1.27
CA ASP A 48 14.75 5.16 1.96
C ASP A 48 15.66 3.97 1.61
N ASP A 49 15.12 2.75 1.54
CA ASP A 49 15.82 1.57 1.04
C ASP A 49 16.29 1.77 -0.42
N TYR A 50 15.42 2.33 -1.27
CA TYR A 50 15.76 2.68 -2.65
C TYR A 50 16.89 3.72 -2.72
N LYS A 51 16.86 4.76 -1.90
CA LYS A 51 17.92 5.79 -1.85
C LYS A 51 19.25 5.22 -1.41
N ALA A 52 19.25 4.30 -0.46
CA ALA A 52 20.46 3.64 0.02
C ALA A 52 21.07 2.68 -1.02
N SER A 53 20.23 1.96 -1.76
CA SER A 53 20.65 0.88 -2.67
C SER A 53 20.74 1.29 -4.15
N GLY A 54 20.10 2.40 -4.53
CA GLY A 54 19.97 2.88 -5.91
C GLY A 54 18.97 2.08 -6.77
N LYS A 55 18.29 1.07 -6.22
CA LYS A 55 17.36 0.19 -6.95
C LYS A 55 16.33 -0.46 -6.02
N VAL A 56 15.17 -0.83 -6.54
CA VAL A 56 14.24 -1.70 -5.79
C VAL A 56 14.82 -3.12 -5.80
N ASN A 57 15.23 -3.61 -4.64
CA ASN A 57 15.93 -4.90 -4.54
C ASN A 57 14.97 -6.08 -4.36
N LEU A 58 14.49 -6.64 -5.47
CA LEU A 58 13.58 -7.79 -5.47
C LEU A 58 14.19 -9.11 -4.99
N THR A 59 15.48 -9.14 -4.64
CA THR A 59 16.08 -10.32 -3.95
C THR A 59 16.01 -10.20 -2.43
N ASP A 60 15.69 -9.01 -1.91
CA ASP A 60 15.49 -8.79 -0.49
C ASP A 60 14.06 -9.21 -0.11
N THR A 61 13.97 -10.09 0.89
CA THR A 61 12.68 -10.57 1.40
C THR A 61 11.85 -9.44 1.99
N ASN A 62 12.48 -8.44 2.62
CA ASN A 62 11.76 -7.30 3.17
C ASN A 62 11.14 -6.45 2.06
N THR A 63 11.85 -6.21 0.96
CA THR A 63 11.29 -5.51 -0.21
C THR A 63 10.07 -6.25 -0.76
N ILE A 64 10.13 -7.58 -0.86
CA ILE A 64 8.99 -8.39 -1.33
C ILE A 64 7.80 -8.29 -0.37
N LEU A 65 8.03 -8.40 0.94
CA LEU A 65 6.98 -8.25 1.95
C LEU A 65 6.32 -6.87 1.89
N ASN A 66 7.12 -5.81 1.72
CA ASN A 66 6.61 -4.46 1.55
C ASN A 66 5.77 -4.31 0.28
N ILE A 67 6.16 -4.94 -0.84
CA ILE A 67 5.35 -4.97 -2.06
C ILE A 67 4.01 -5.70 -1.83
N ILE A 68 4.02 -6.80 -1.08
CA ILE A 68 2.80 -7.54 -0.74
C ILE A 68 1.86 -6.67 0.10
N GLU A 69 2.41 -5.98 1.11
CA GLU A 69 1.63 -5.06 1.94
C GLU A 69 1.08 -3.88 1.11
N LEU A 70 1.90 -3.31 0.23
CA LEU A 70 1.48 -2.26 -0.70
C LEU A 70 0.32 -2.73 -1.59
N GLY A 71 0.35 -3.98 -2.03
CA GLY A 71 -0.76 -4.57 -2.79
C GLY A 71 -2.06 -4.65 -2.01
N GLY A 72 -2.01 -4.77 -0.68
CA GLY A 72 -3.18 -4.62 0.19
C GLY A 72 -3.79 -3.23 0.10
N TYR A 73 -2.97 -2.19 0.28
CA TYR A 73 -3.43 -0.79 0.15
C TYR A 73 -3.93 -0.48 -1.27
N TYR A 74 -3.23 -0.98 -2.30
CA TYR A 74 -3.68 -0.89 -3.69
C TYR A 74 -5.09 -1.46 -3.87
N LYS A 75 -5.37 -2.67 -3.36
CA LYS A 75 -6.70 -3.29 -3.52
C LYS A 75 -7.79 -2.46 -2.88
N THR A 76 -7.55 -1.92 -1.68
CA THR A 76 -8.51 -1.03 -1.02
C THR A 76 -8.71 0.24 -1.82
N LEU A 77 -7.62 0.91 -2.25
CA LEU A 77 -7.70 2.13 -3.04
C LEU A 77 -8.42 1.90 -4.38
N LYS A 78 -8.12 0.79 -5.07
CA LYS A 78 -8.73 0.41 -6.34
C LYS A 78 -10.24 0.14 -6.21
N ALA A 79 -10.68 -0.48 -5.11
CA ALA A 79 -12.11 -0.67 -4.83
C ALA A 79 -12.89 0.66 -4.71
N HIS A 80 -12.18 1.77 -4.46
CA HIS A 80 -12.71 3.12 -4.33
C HIS A 80 -12.18 4.08 -5.42
N GLU A 81 -11.71 3.57 -6.57
CA GLU A 81 -11.06 4.40 -7.61
C GLU A 81 -11.94 5.54 -8.15
N ASN A 82 -13.26 5.32 -8.14
CA ASN A 82 -14.27 6.28 -8.60
C ASN A 82 -14.83 7.17 -7.47
N ASP A 83 -14.38 6.97 -6.22
CA ASP A 83 -14.79 7.77 -5.06
C ASP A 83 -13.78 8.89 -4.80
N ALA A 84 -14.12 10.09 -5.26
CA ALA A 84 -13.25 11.27 -5.12
C ALA A 84 -13.00 11.66 -3.65
N ALA A 85 -13.97 11.45 -2.75
CA ALA A 85 -13.82 11.78 -1.34
C ALA A 85 -12.83 10.81 -0.68
N TYR A 86 -12.99 9.51 -0.96
CA TYR A 86 -12.05 8.48 -0.50
C TYR A 86 -10.62 8.78 -0.98
N LYS A 87 -10.42 9.04 -2.27
CA LYS A 87 -9.08 9.35 -2.82
C LYS A 87 -8.45 10.56 -2.15
N LYS A 88 -9.23 11.62 -1.90
CA LYS A 88 -8.74 12.82 -1.22
C LYS A 88 -8.36 12.55 0.24
N ALA A 89 -9.18 11.78 0.97
CA ALA A 89 -8.88 11.41 2.35
C ALA A 89 -7.64 10.50 2.45
N PHE A 90 -7.50 9.55 1.52
CA PHE A 90 -6.31 8.71 1.37
C PHE A 90 -5.06 9.54 1.06
N ALA A 91 -5.15 10.49 0.12
CA ALA A 91 -4.06 11.40 -0.22
C ALA A 91 -3.60 12.24 0.99
N ALA A 92 -4.53 12.77 1.79
CA ALA A 92 -4.20 13.47 3.03
C ALA A 92 -3.50 12.55 4.05
N GLY A 93 -3.90 11.27 4.09
CA GLY A 93 -3.22 10.24 4.86
C GLY A 93 -1.79 10.02 4.39
N LEU A 94 -1.56 9.90 3.07
CA LEU A 94 -0.21 9.75 2.50
C LEU A 94 0.72 10.87 2.94
N VAL A 95 0.26 12.12 2.89
CA VAL A 95 1.04 13.29 3.34
C VAL A 95 1.47 13.13 4.79
N THR A 96 0.51 12.76 5.65
CA THR A 96 0.76 12.59 7.09
C THR A 96 1.72 11.43 7.38
N GLY A 97 1.52 10.28 6.74
CA GLY A 97 2.29 9.07 7.00
C GLY A 97 3.69 9.05 6.37
N SER A 98 3.93 9.88 5.35
CA SER A 98 5.21 9.95 4.65
C SER A 98 6.20 10.95 5.24
N ASP A 99 5.94 11.46 6.44
CA ASP A 99 6.74 12.52 7.08
C ASP A 99 6.99 13.73 6.15
N ASN A 100 5.98 14.07 5.33
CA ASN A 100 5.99 15.12 4.30
C ASN A 100 6.93 14.89 3.10
N GLN A 101 7.45 13.67 2.88
CA GLN A 101 8.12 13.34 1.61
C GLN A 101 7.11 13.30 0.45
N ILE A 102 5.87 12.87 0.73
CA ILE A 102 4.69 13.17 -0.09
C ILE A 102 4.04 14.42 0.51
N THR A 103 3.73 15.41 -0.32
CA THR A 103 3.15 16.69 0.06
C THR A 103 1.75 16.88 -0.52
N GLU A 104 1.02 17.88 -0.06
CA GLU A 104 -0.29 18.22 -0.61
C GLU A 104 -0.25 18.44 -2.13
N GLU A 105 0.84 19.00 -2.65
CA GLU A 105 1.03 19.31 -4.07
C GLU A 105 1.16 18.06 -4.97
N ASN A 106 1.72 16.96 -4.46
CA ASN A 106 2.00 15.75 -5.23
C ASN A 106 1.21 14.52 -4.76
N SER A 107 0.50 14.58 -3.64
CA SER A 107 -0.19 13.42 -3.04
C SER A 107 -1.22 12.78 -3.96
N MET A 108 -1.99 13.58 -4.70
CA MET A 108 -2.94 13.04 -5.69
C MET A 108 -2.22 12.38 -6.87
N ALA A 109 -1.07 12.89 -7.30
CA ALA A 109 -0.28 12.24 -8.35
C ALA A 109 0.25 10.88 -7.88
N VAL A 110 0.62 10.75 -6.60
CA VAL A 110 0.99 9.46 -5.99
C VAL A 110 -0.22 8.52 -5.95
N VAL A 111 -1.41 9.01 -5.57
CA VAL A 111 -2.65 8.20 -5.59
C VAL A 111 -2.94 7.64 -6.98
N GLU A 112 -2.88 8.46 -8.03
CA GLU A 112 -3.12 7.98 -9.40
C GLU A 112 -2.02 7.01 -9.86
N ALA A 113 -0.75 7.28 -9.53
CA ALA A 113 0.34 6.35 -9.84
C ALA A 113 0.20 5.00 -9.11
N LEU A 114 -0.33 4.99 -7.88
CA LEU A 114 -0.68 3.76 -7.17
C LEU A 114 -1.81 3.01 -7.89
N LEU A 115 -2.87 3.70 -8.34
CA LEU A 115 -3.99 3.10 -9.06
C LEU A 115 -3.57 2.45 -10.40
N ASP A 116 -2.50 2.93 -11.01
CA ASP A 116 -1.91 2.38 -12.24
C ASP A 116 -1.06 1.11 -11.99
N MET A 117 -0.83 0.70 -10.73
CA MET A 117 0.00 -0.48 -10.39
C MET A 117 -0.73 -1.82 -10.57
N GLU A 118 -1.47 -2.02 -11.66
CA GLU A 118 -2.31 -3.23 -11.85
C GLU A 118 -1.56 -4.56 -11.65
N LYS A 119 -0.29 -4.61 -12.03
CA LYS A 119 0.58 -5.80 -11.90
C LYS A 119 0.94 -6.16 -10.45
N ILE A 120 0.67 -5.29 -9.47
CA ILE A 120 0.87 -5.62 -8.06
C ILE A 120 -0.07 -6.73 -7.59
N THR A 121 -1.25 -6.86 -8.21
CA THR A 121 -2.21 -7.93 -7.91
C THR A 121 -1.62 -9.30 -8.21
N GLU A 122 -0.88 -9.44 -9.31
CA GLU A 122 -0.20 -10.68 -9.73
C GLU A 122 0.92 -11.11 -8.76
N ILE A 123 1.45 -10.18 -7.96
CA ILE A 123 2.44 -10.48 -6.90
C ILE A 123 1.73 -10.91 -5.61
N THR A 124 0.59 -10.28 -5.30
CA THR A 124 -0.14 -10.52 -4.04
C THR A 124 -1.10 -11.69 -4.08
N GLU A 125 -1.56 -12.10 -5.27
CA GLU A 125 -2.46 -13.21 -5.47
C GLU A 125 -1.63 -14.46 -5.81
N GLN A 126 -1.80 -15.52 -5.02
CA GLN A 126 -0.95 -16.73 -5.01
C GLN A 126 -1.00 -17.58 -6.29
N THR A 127 -1.42 -17.02 -7.43
CA THR A 127 -1.68 -17.70 -8.70
C THR A 127 -0.49 -17.71 -9.67
N SER A 128 0.69 -17.31 -9.21
CA SER A 128 2.00 -17.21 -9.89
C SER A 128 2.35 -15.80 -10.39
N SER A 129 3.24 -15.13 -9.64
CA SER A 129 3.88 -13.90 -10.10
C SER A 129 4.92 -14.25 -11.17
N THR A 130 4.92 -13.56 -12.29
CA THR A 130 6.02 -13.67 -13.25
C THR A 130 7.15 -12.71 -12.88
N ALA A 131 8.38 -13.05 -13.29
CA ALA A 131 9.50 -12.11 -13.17
C ALA A 131 9.22 -10.77 -13.87
N SER A 132 8.44 -10.79 -14.96
CA SER A 132 7.99 -9.59 -15.67
C SER A 132 7.11 -8.70 -14.79
N SER A 133 6.15 -9.27 -14.07
CA SER A 133 5.24 -8.54 -13.17
C SER A 133 6.01 -7.86 -12.06
N ALA A 134 6.98 -8.57 -11.46
CA ALA A 134 7.84 -8.04 -10.41
C ALA A 134 8.71 -6.85 -10.91
N VAL A 135 9.30 -6.97 -12.11
CA VAL A 135 10.06 -5.88 -12.74
C VAL A 135 9.16 -4.67 -13.05
N THR A 136 7.95 -4.89 -13.56
CA THR A 136 6.98 -3.80 -13.80
C THR A 136 6.66 -3.06 -12.51
N VAL A 137 6.32 -3.78 -11.43
CA VAL A 137 6.01 -3.18 -10.13
C VAL A 137 7.21 -2.40 -9.57
N ALA A 138 8.42 -2.96 -9.67
CA ALA A 138 9.64 -2.25 -9.27
C ALA A 138 9.84 -0.94 -10.04
N ASN A 139 9.60 -0.94 -11.36
CA ASN A 139 9.72 0.27 -12.17
C ASN A 139 8.65 1.32 -11.81
N GLN A 140 7.41 0.89 -11.52
CA GLN A 140 6.33 1.77 -11.09
C GLN A 140 6.63 2.38 -9.71
N LEU A 141 7.18 1.60 -8.78
CA LEU A 141 7.67 2.12 -7.49
C LEU A 141 8.73 3.20 -7.67
N VAL A 142 9.72 2.97 -8.55
CA VAL A 142 10.73 4.01 -8.86
C VAL A 142 10.08 5.28 -9.43
N ALA A 143 9.03 5.15 -10.25
CA ALA A 143 8.29 6.31 -10.74
C ALA A 143 7.56 7.05 -9.61
N ILE A 144 6.95 6.34 -8.67
CA ILE A 144 6.33 6.92 -7.47
C ILE A 144 7.39 7.63 -6.61
N PHE A 145 8.53 7.00 -6.35
CA PHE A 145 9.61 7.59 -5.55
C PHE A 145 10.17 8.88 -6.16
N LYS A 146 10.15 9.02 -7.48
CA LYS A 146 10.53 10.28 -8.15
C LYS A 146 9.55 11.43 -7.90
N LEU A 147 8.36 11.15 -7.37
CA LEU A 147 7.41 12.17 -6.94
C LEU A 147 7.72 12.69 -5.53
N PHE A 148 8.55 11.99 -4.75
CA PHE A 148 8.90 12.37 -3.38
C PHE A 148 9.80 13.61 -3.39
N LYS A 149 9.70 14.43 -2.34
CA LYS A 149 10.52 15.63 -2.14
C LYS A 149 11.78 15.36 -1.32
#